data_AF-A0A0C2FV38-F1
#
_entry.id   AF-A0A0C2FV38-F1
#
_cell.length_a   1.000
_cell.length_b   1.000
_cell.length_c   1.000
_cell.angle_alpha   90.00
_cell.angle_beta   90.00
_cell.angle_gamma   90.00
#
_symmetry.space_group_name_H-M   'P 1'
#
loop_
_entity.id
_entity.type
_entity.pdbx_description
1 polymer ?
#
loop_
_entity_poly.entity_id
_entity_poly.type
_entity_poly.pdbx_seq_one_letter_code
_entity_poly.pdbx_strand_id
1 'polypeptide(L)'
;MAILVVMPVWSGVNVAGVGLAEVSKALSTKLSVESWEADLHRQVVDSAYEIIKKKGYTCWGIGLSVAKIAKGIMNNARNVYALSTNVKGMHGITDDVYLSLPCVLGMNGVTHIIKQNLSQDEVEKLHKSWKTLFEVQNQIKL
;
A
#
# COMPACT_ATOMS: atom_id res chain seq x y z
N MET A 1 18.17 -5.29 -5.34
CA MET A 1 16.99 -5.53 -6.19
C MET A 1 15.75 -5.27 -5.36
N ALA A 2 15.14 -4.10 -5.51
CA ALA A 2 13.88 -3.78 -4.84
C ALA A 2 12.74 -4.40 -5.66
N ILE A 3 12.20 -5.52 -5.21
CA ILE A 3 11.05 -6.20 -5.85
C ILE A 3 9.72 -5.55 -5.39
N LEU A 4 9.77 -4.58 -4.47
CA LEU A 4 8.57 -3.87 -4.00
C LEU A 4 8.18 -2.77 -4.98
N VAL A 5 7.26 -3.09 -5.90
CA VAL A 5 6.47 -2.10 -6.63
C VAL A 5 5.33 -1.67 -5.70
N VAL A 6 5.61 -0.71 -4.83
CA VAL A 6 4.57 -0.09 -3.99
C VAL A 6 3.90 0.99 -4.83
N MET A 7 2.57 1.01 -4.85
CA MET A 7 1.80 2.02 -5.55
C MET A 7 1.13 2.96 -4.55
N PRO A 8 1.45 4.28 -4.57
CA PRO A 8 0.75 5.26 -3.76
C PRO A 8 -0.60 5.62 -4.41
N VAL A 9 -1.69 5.52 -3.64
CA VAL A 9 -3.05 5.88 -4.09
C VAL A 9 -3.30 7.35 -3.75
N TRP A 10 -2.82 8.27 -4.61
CA TRP A 10 -2.96 9.71 -4.42
C TRP A 10 -4.40 10.18 -4.51
N SER A 11 -5.23 9.49 -5.31
CA SER A 11 -6.67 9.77 -5.43
C SER A 11 -7.43 9.66 -4.10
N GLY A 12 -6.91 8.88 -3.14
CA GLY A 12 -7.50 8.70 -1.81
C GLY A 12 -6.90 9.57 -0.71
N VAL A 13 -5.80 10.30 -0.96
CA VAL A 13 -5.12 11.08 0.06
C VAL A 13 -5.91 12.34 0.38
N ASN A 14 -6.26 12.51 1.65
CA ASN A 14 -7.10 13.60 2.10
C ASN A 14 -6.69 14.11 3.49
N VAL A 15 -7.06 15.35 3.79
CA VAL A 15 -6.96 15.96 5.12
C VAL A 15 -8.35 16.45 5.51
N ALA A 16 -8.88 15.96 6.63
CA ALA A 16 -10.24 16.26 7.09
C ALA A 16 -11.34 16.00 6.01
N GLY A 17 -11.13 15.01 5.14
CA GLY A 17 -12.05 14.68 4.04
C GLY A 17 -11.87 15.52 2.77
N VAL A 18 -11.01 16.54 2.79
CA VAL A 18 -10.69 17.34 1.60
C VAL A 18 -9.50 16.70 0.87
N GLY A 19 -9.65 16.47 -0.43
CA GLY A 19 -8.60 15.85 -1.24
C GLY A 19 -7.32 16.68 -1.23
N LEU A 20 -6.16 16.03 -1.11
CA LEU A 20 -4.89 16.75 -0.96
C LEU A 20 -4.56 17.65 -2.17
N ALA A 21 -4.99 17.27 -3.37
CA ALA A 21 -4.89 18.10 -4.57
C ALA A 21 -5.68 19.42 -4.44
N GLU A 22 -6.85 19.38 -3.81
CA GLU A 22 -7.68 20.57 -3.55
C GLU A 22 -7.05 21.45 -2.48
N VAL A 23 -6.54 20.84 -1.41
CA VAL A 23 -5.81 21.54 -0.34
C VAL A 23 -4.58 22.27 -0.91
N SER A 24 -3.79 21.60 -1.76
CA SER A 24 -2.61 22.21 -2.41
C SER A 24 -2.99 23.40 -3.28
N LYS A 25 -4.11 23.32 -4.00
CA LYS A 25 -4.62 24.42 -4.82
C LYS A 25 -5.08 25.60 -3.97
N ALA A 26 -5.76 25.34 -2.86
CA ALA A 26 -6.26 26.38 -1.95
C ALA A 26 -5.14 27.12 -1.22
N LEU A 27 -4.07 26.42 -0.84
CA LEU A 27 -2.93 27.02 -0.11
C LEU A 27 -2.07 27.96 -0.95
N SER A 28 -2.33 28.10 -2.27
CA SER A 28 -1.57 28.97 -3.20
C SER A 28 -0.05 28.77 -3.18
N THR A 29 0.41 27.66 -2.60
CA THR A 29 1.81 27.26 -2.59
C THR A 29 2.16 26.74 -3.97
N LYS A 30 3.28 27.23 -4.53
CA LYS A 30 3.97 26.62 -5.70
C LYS A 30 4.55 25.24 -5.37
N LEU A 31 3.81 24.42 -4.63
CA LEU A 31 4.07 22.99 -4.58
C LEU A 31 3.62 22.49 -5.96
N SER A 32 4.56 22.31 -6.88
CA SER A 32 4.29 21.49 -8.06
C SER A 32 3.84 20.14 -7.52
N VAL A 33 2.55 19.84 -7.68
CA VAL A 33 1.90 18.67 -7.08
C VAL A 33 2.68 17.39 -7.39
N GLU A 34 3.18 17.31 -8.61
CA GLU A 34 3.95 16.19 -9.16
C GLU A 34 5.33 15.97 -8.51
N SER A 35 5.99 17.03 -8.01
CA SER A 35 7.36 16.90 -7.46
C SER A 35 7.35 16.29 -6.07
N TRP A 36 6.50 16.78 -5.17
CA TRP A 36 6.51 16.31 -3.79
C TRP A 36 5.86 14.95 -3.61
N GLU A 37 4.86 14.60 -4.43
CA GLU A 37 4.24 13.27 -4.42
C GLU A 37 5.27 12.18 -4.76
N ALA A 38 6.01 12.38 -5.86
CA ALA A 38 7.06 11.47 -6.28
C ALA A 38 8.17 11.37 -5.23
N ASP A 39 8.62 12.51 -4.68
CA ASP A 39 9.67 12.56 -3.67
C ASP A 39 9.26 11.90 -2.36
N LEU A 40 8.02 12.11 -1.88
CA LEU A 40 7.50 11.47 -0.68
C LEU A 40 7.38 9.96 -0.86
N HIS A 41 6.82 9.52 -1.98
CA HIS A 41 6.71 8.09 -2.27
C HIS A 41 8.09 7.43 -2.32
N ARG A 42 9.05 8.08 -2.99
CA ARG A 42 10.44 7.63 -3.05
C ARG A 42 11.06 7.55 -1.66
N GLN A 43 10.88 8.56 -0.81
CA GLN A 43 11.36 8.53 0.57
C GLN A 43 10.78 7.36 1.36
N VAL A 44 9.49 7.04 1.17
CA VAL A 44 8.87 5.86 1.82
C VAL A 44 9.55 4.57 1.38
N VAL A 45 9.76 4.38 0.08
CA VAL A 45 10.44 3.19 -0.47
C VAL A 45 11.89 3.11 0.00
N ASP A 46 12.61 4.22 -0.01
CA ASP A 46 14.03 4.29 0.33
C ASP A 46 14.28 4.20 1.84
N SER A 47 13.30 4.58 2.69
CA SER A 47 13.45 4.60 4.16
C SER A 47 13.89 3.27 4.75
N ALA A 48 13.34 2.15 4.25
CA ALA A 48 13.72 0.82 4.72
C ALA A 48 15.18 0.51 4.40
N TYR A 49 15.64 0.87 3.20
CA TYR A 49 17.03 0.70 2.77
C TYR A 49 17.98 1.58 3.56
N GLU A 50 17.60 2.82 3.86
CA GLU A 50 18.42 3.71 4.68
C GLU A 50 18.59 3.18 6.11
N ILE A 51 17.52 2.69 6.74
CA ILE A 51 17.59 2.11 8.09
C ILE A 51 18.49 0.87 8.08
N ILE A 52 18.34 -0.02 7.09
CA ILE A 52 19.19 -1.20 6.95
C ILE A 52 20.65 -0.79 6.74
N LYS A 53 20.93 0.22 5.91
CA LYS A 53 22.29 0.72 5.69
C LYS A 53 22.92 1.27 6.97
N LYS A 54 22.15 1.93 7.84
CA LYS A 54 22.67 2.56 9.07
C LYS A 54 22.76 1.58 10.25
N LYS A 55 21.71 0.77 10.47
CA LYS A 55 21.55 -0.09 11.66
C LYS A 55 21.78 -1.58 11.37
N GLY A 56 21.76 -1.97 10.10
CA GLY A 56 21.85 -3.37 9.65
C GLY A 56 20.50 -4.08 9.53
N TYR A 57 19.45 -3.60 10.19
CA TYR A 57 18.12 -4.23 10.21
C TYR A 57 17.00 -3.26 10.62
N THR A 58 15.75 -3.62 10.30
CA THR A 58 14.55 -2.93 10.81
C THR A 58 13.87 -3.81 11.86
N CYS A 59 13.32 -3.22 12.93
CA CYS A 59 12.66 -4.01 13.99
C CYS A 59 11.49 -3.27 14.63
N TRP A 60 11.67 -2.02 15.03
CA TRP A 60 10.65 -1.28 15.78
C TRP A 60 9.41 -0.93 14.94
N GLY A 61 9.60 -0.43 13.72
CA GLY A 61 8.50 -0.07 12.82
C GLY A 61 7.61 -1.27 12.45
N ILE A 62 8.23 -2.39 12.10
CA ILE A 62 7.51 -3.64 11.83
C ILE A 62 6.87 -4.21 13.10
N GLY A 63 7.57 -4.19 14.24
CA GLY A 63 7.03 -4.68 15.51
C GLY A 63 5.77 -3.95 15.96
N LEU A 64 5.78 -2.61 15.89
CA LEU A 64 4.59 -1.79 16.18
C LEU A 64 3.46 -2.03 15.17
N SER A 65 3.78 -2.21 13.89
CA SER A 65 2.79 -2.51 12.85
C SER A 65 2.09 -3.86 13.11
N VAL A 66 2.86 -4.91 13.40
CA VAL A 66 2.34 -6.24 13.76
C VAL A 66 1.51 -6.18 15.04
N ALA A 67 1.98 -5.48 16.08
CA ALA A 67 1.24 -5.32 17.32
C ALA A 67 -0.12 -4.62 17.10
N LYS A 68 -0.18 -3.60 16.23
CA LYS A 68 -1.43 -2.89 15.88
C LYS A 68 -2.41 -3.80 15.14
N ILE A 69 -1.92 -4.64 14.23
CA ILE A 69 -2.72 -5.64 13.49
C ILE A 69 -3.25 -6.70 14.46
N ALA A 70 -2.38 -7.28 15.29
CA ALA A 70 -2.74 -8.30 16.27
C ALA A 70 -3.79 -7.77 17.25
N LYS A 71 -3.61 -6.55 17.79
CA LYS A 71 -4.61 -5.90 18.65
C LYS A 71 -5.95 -5.72 17.95
N GLY A 72 -5.95 -5.38 16.65
CA GLY A 72 -7.16 -5.28 15.84
C GLY A 72 -7.92 -6.61 15.72
N ILE A 73 -7.20 -7.71 15.51
CA ILE A 73 -7.76 -9.08 15.46
C ILE A 73 -8.33 -9.47 16.84
N MET A 74 -7.51 -9.36 17.89
CA MET A 74 -7.87 -9.80 19.25
C MET A 74 -9.09 -9.07 19.81
N ASN A 75 -9.23 -7.77 19.48
CA ASN A 75 -10.38 -6.97 19.92
C ASN A 75 -11.57 -7.03 18.96
N ASN A 76 -11.48 -7.81 17.87
CA ASN A 76 -12.47 -7.82 16.79
C ASN A 76 -12.88 -6.40 16.34
N ALA A 77 -11.91 -5.49 16.22
CA ALA A 77 -12.17 -4.07 16.03
C ALA A 77 -12.77 -3.74 14.66
N ARG A 78 -12.66 -4.65 13.68
CA ARG A 78 -13.09 -4.46 12.29
C ARG A 78 -12.45 -3.23 11.62
N ASN A 79 -11.23 -2.91 12.04
CA ASN A 79 -10.44 -1.83 11.47
C ASN A 79 -9.94 -2.20 10.06
N VAL A 80 -9.65 -1.17 9.28
CA VAL A 80 -9.09 -1.30 7.93
C VAL A 80 -7.57 -1.21 7.98
N TYR A 81 -6.88 -2.18 7.37
CA TYR A 81 -5.43 -2.21 7.25
C TYR A 81 -5.02 -2.58 5.82
N ALA A 82 -3.93 -2.02 5.30
CA ALA A 82 -3.34 -2.48 4.05
C ALA A 82 -2.57 -3.79 4.31
N LEU A 83 -3.14 -4.92 3.89
CA LEU A 83 -2.61 -6.26 4.15
C LEU A 83 -2.55 -7.07 2.86
N SER A 84 -1.56 -7.96 2.78
CA SER A 84 -1.43 -8.90 1.68
C SER A 84 -2.61 -9.88 1.68
N THR A 85 -3.39 -9.88 0.60
CA THR A 85 -4.58 -10.72 0.43
C THR A 85 -4.69 -11.16 -1.03
N ASN A 86 -5.47 -12.21 -1.29
CA ASN A 86 -5.73 -12.64 -2.67
C ASN A 86 -6.56 -11.57 -3.38
N VAL A 87 -6.06 -11.06 -4.50
CA VAL A 87 -6.69 -9.96 -5.25
C VAL A 87 -7.36 -10.41 -6.55
N LYS A 88 -7.55 -11.73 -6.73
CA LYS A 88 -8.25 -12.27 -7.89
C LYS A 88 -9.66 -11.70 -7.97
N GLY A 89 -10.02 -11.21 -9.16
CA GLY A 89 -11.27 -10.52 -9.43
C GLY A 89 -11.29 -9.03 -9.06
N MET A 90 -10.23 -8.49 -8.45
CA MET A 90 -10.13 -7.08 -8.11
C MET A 90 -9.39 -6.30 -9.20
N HIS A 91 -9.88 -5.12 -9.54
CA HIS A 91 -9.24 -4.21 -10.53
C HIS A 91 -8.85 -4.87 -11.87
N GLY A 92 -9.58 -5.91 -12.32
CA GLY A 92 -9.29 -6.62 -13.56
C GLY A 92 -8.19 -7.69 -13.46
N ILE A 93 -7.73 -8.03 -12.25
CA ILE A 93 -6.74 -9.09 -12.01
C ILE A 93 -7.44 -10.46 -12.06
N THR A 94 -6.94 -11.38 -12.88
CA THR A 94 -7.52 -12.73 -13.05
C THR A 94 -6.72 -13.82 -12.36
N ASP A 95 -5.45 -13.57 -12.06
CA ASP A 95 -4.53 -14.57 -11.53
C ASP A 95 -4.58 -14.63 -9.99
N ASP A 96 -4.21 -15.79 -9.44
CA ASP A 96 -4.08 -16.01 -8.00
C ASP A 96 -2.76 -15.42 -7.47
N VAL A 97 -2.78 -14.11 -7.25
CA VAL A 97 -1.67 -13.33 -6.68
C VAL A 97 -2.08 -12.70 -5.34
N TYR A 98 -1.10 -12.47 -4.47
CA TYR A 98 -1.30 -11.78 -3.20
C TYR A 98 -0.66 -10.39 -3.23
N LEU A 99 -1.48 -9.35 -3.05
CA LEU A 99 -1.05 -7.95 -2.99
C LEU A 99 -1.65 -7.25 -1.78
N SER A 100 -1.03 -6.14 -1.36
CA SER A 100 -1.55 -5.32 -0.27
C SER A 100 -2.74 -4.49 -0.73
N LEU A 101 -3.94 -4.83 -0.25
CA LEU A 101 -5.15 -4.00 -0.39
C LEU A 101 -5.73 -3.67 0.99
N PRO A 102 -6.55 -2.61 1.11
CA PRO A 102 -7.24 -2.29 2.36
C PRO A 102 -8.25 -3.38 2.70
N CYS A 103 -7.99 -4.06 3.81
CA CYS A 103 -8.75 -5.20 4.28
C CYS A 103 -9.40 -4.86 5.63
N VAL A 104 -10.67 -5.23 5.78
CA VAL A 104 -11.39 -5.19 7.06
C VAL A 104 -10.99 -6.42 7.87
N LEU A 105 -10.28 -6.19 8.97
CA LEU A 105 -9.71 -7.24 9.80
C LEU A 105 -10.54 -7.44 11.09
N GLY A 106 -11.03 -8.66 11.29
CA GLY A 106 -11.76 -9.06 12.50
C GLY A 106 -11.12 -10.26 13.18
N MET A 107 -11.82 -10.86 14.15
CA MET A 107 -11.34 -12.04 14.90
C MET A 107 -11.09 -13.26 14.01
N ASN A 108 -11.80 -13.37 12.88
CA ASN A 108 -11.67 -14.45 11.90
C ASN A 108 -10.66 -14.14 10.79
N GLY A 109 -9.79 -13.13 10.98
CA GLY A 109 -8.88 -12.64 9.95
C GLY A 109 -9.54 -11.65 8.99
N VAL A 110 -9.17 -11.71 7.71
CA VAL A 110 -9.68 -10.79 6.69
C VAL A 110 -11.13 -11.13 6.39
N THR A 111 -12.03 -10.20 6.69
CA THR A 111 -13.47 -10.39 6.48
C THR A 111 -13.95 -9.80 5.15
N HIS A 112 -13.38 -8.66 4.74
CA HIS A 112 -13.74 -7.96 3.52
C HIS A 112 -12.51 -7.29 2.93
N ILE A 113 -12.48 -7.14 1.62
CA ILE A 113 -11.48 -6.37 0.89
C ILE A 113 -12.20 -5.16 0.31
N ILE A 114 -11.67 -3.97 0.58
CA ILE A 114 -12.24 -2.72 0.08
C ILE A 114 -11.74 -2.51 -1.34
N LYS A 115 -12.67 -2.42 -2.29
CA LYS A 115 -12.37 -2.05 -3.67
C LYS A 115 -12.30 -0.53 -3.77
N GLN A 116 -11.09 0.02 -3.91
CA GLN A 116 -10.91 1.46 -4.03
C GLN A 116 -11.34 1.96 -5.42
N ASN A 117 -11.70 3.24 -5.50
CA ASN A 117 -11.86 3.92 -6.78
C ASN A 117 -10.50 4.46 -7.21
N LEU A 118 -9.77 3.68 -7.99
CA LEU A 118 -8.44 4.05 -8.49
C LEU A 118 -8.56 4.80 -9.81
N SER A 119 -7.64 5.74 -10.06
CA SER A 119 -7.48 6.36 -11.37
C SER A 119 -6.88 5.37 -12.38
N GLN A 120 -7.00 5.67 -13.67
CA GLN A 120 -6.44 4.82 -14.73
C GLN A 120 -4.93 4.58 -14.53
N ASP A 121 -4.18 5.64 -14.24
CA ASP A 121 -2.74 5.57 -13.97
C ASP A 121 -2.40 4.71 -12.73
N GLU A 122 -3.23 4.78 -11.68
CA GLU A 122 -3.07 3.96 -10.47
C GLU A 122 -3.37 2.48 -10.75
N VAL A 123 -4.39 2.19 -11.56
CA VAL A 123 -4.70 0.82 -12.00
C VAL A 123 -3.54 0.25 -12.83
N GLU A 124 -2.95 1.03 -13.73
CA GLU A 124 -1.80 0.58 -14.53
C GLU A 124 -0.56 0.28 -13.66
N LYS A 125 -0.29 1.12 -12.65
CA LYS A 125 0.77 0.87 -11.66
C LYS A 125 0.48 -0.37 -10.81
N LEU A 126 -0.77 -0.59 -10.41
CA LEU A 126 -1.18 -1.80 -9.70
C LEU A 126 -0.97 -3.04 -10.58
N HIS A 127 -1.36 -2.99 -11.86
CA HIS A 127 -1.17 -4.08 -12.82
C HIS A 127 0.30 -4.39 -13.05
N LYS A 128 1.16 -3.38 -13.09
CA LYS A 128 2.62 -3.59 -13.15
C LYS A 128 3.11 -4.37 -11.93
N SER A 129 2.67 -3.98 -10.74
CA SER A 129 3.01 -4.64 -9.47
C SER A 129 2.55 -6.10 -9.44
N TRP A 130 1.31 -6.34 -9.88
CA TRP A 130 0.74 -7.67 -10.04
C TRP A 130 1.57 -8.55 -10.97
N LYS A 131 1.88 -8.08 -12.19
CA LYS A 131 2.64 -8.85 -13.19
C LYS A 131 4.01 -9.26 -12.65
N THR A 132 4.74 -8.32 -12.04
CA THR A 132 6.05 -8.61 -11.46
C THR A 132 5.98 -9.70 -10.38
N LEU A 133 4.98 -9.66 -9.50
CA LEU A 133 4.84 -10.67 -8.45
C LEU A 133 4.37 -12.02 -9.01
N PHE A 134 3.47 -12.02 -10.00
CA PHE A 134 3.01 -13.24 -10.65
C PHE A 134 4.13 -13.95 -11.41
N GLU A 135 4.99 -13.21 -12.12
CA GLU A 135 6.17 -13.74 -12.81
C GLU A 135 7.14 -14.43 -11.85
N VAL A 136 7.39 -13.82 -10.68
CA VAL A 136 8.27 -14.40 -9.65
C VAL A 136 7.61 -15.62 -9.00
N GLN A 137 6.31 -15.56 -8.70
CA GLN A 137 5.56 -16.65 -8.11
C GLN A 137 5.57 -17.91 -8.99
N ASN A 138 5.45 -17.75 -10.31
CA ASN A 138 5.47 -18.87 -11.27
C ASN A 138 6.84 -19.56 -11.41
N GLN A 139 7.92 -18.92 -10.93
CA GLN A 139 9.27 -19.51 -10.94
C GLN A 139 9.51 -20.41 -9.72
N ILE A 140 8.65 -20.35 -8.71
CA ILE A 140 8.75 -21.17 -7.51
C ILE A 140 8.34 -22.60 -7.86
N LYS A 141 9.29 -23.53 -7.82
CA LYS A 141 9.02 -24.96 -7.88
C LYS A 141 8.67 -25.45 -6.48
N LEU A 142 7.47 -26.00 -6.32
CA LEU A 142 7.03 -26.70 -5.12
C LEU A 142 7.49 -28.16 -5.13
#